data_AF-A0A2K9LVM3-F1
#
_entry.id   AF-A0A2K9LVM3-F1
#
_cell.length_a   1.000
_cell.length_b   1.000
_cell.length_c   1.000
_cell.angle_alpha   90.00
_cell.angle_beta   90.00
_cell.angle_gamma   90.00
#
_symmetry.space_group_name_H-M   'P 1'
#
loop_
_entity.id
_entity.type
_entity.pdbx_description
1 polymer ?
#
loop_
_entity_poly.entity_id
_entity_poly.type
_entity_poly.pdbx_seq_one_letter_code
_entity_poly.pdbx_strand_id
1 'polypeptide(L)'
;MRGANPRVGVIADSTLQRHVVCKTIESVGYGVAVTLSPDKVSDDIICGDKADVWLVDIEDEDKWSDFIVHLFESSTAPILLGEGNAPSVSTLQFQRWERKIYAKLKDIVGKPMPVDETITSLVSVEHEPAQACEEHAVEDGEPASNVWVLGASLGGPAAVKEFLDALPPALPIAFVIAQHIDPGFQDTLSKVWGRNSHFKFKPPVAGRCLSHGEIMIAPIEQVMTLNQFARVELYEEQWEGPYAPSIDQVMSLMADRYGVQTGAILFSGMGNDGAISAAKLRQMGIEVWAQTADTCANSSQPDSARATGCVTFSGSPKELARKLVEYTSEFYSESLLN
;
A
#
# COMPACT_ATOMS: atom_id res chain seq x y z
N MET A 1 0.37 -8.05 34.32
CA MET A 1 -1.09 -8.01 34.18
C MET A 1 -1.46 -8.94 33.03
N ARG A 2 -2.43 -9.85 33.22
CA ARG A 2 -2.86 -10.82 32.21
C ARG A 2 -3.49 -10.05 31.04
N GLY A 3 -2.83 -10.01 29.88
CA GLY A 3 -3.34 -9.34 28.68
C GLY A 3 -4.55 -10.09 28.13
N ALA A 4 -5.65 -9.39 27.87
CA ALA A 4 -6.87 -9.96 27.29
C ALA A 4 -6.61 -10.43 25.84
N ASN A 5 -7.38 -11.43 25.37
CA ASN A 5 -7.30 -11.89 23.99
C ASN A 5 -7.74 -10.75 23.04
N PRO A 6 -7.03 -10.50 21.92
CA PRO A 6 -7.39 -9.41 21.03
C PRO A 6 -8.80 -9.53 20.47
N ARG A 7 -9.49 -8.39 20.40
CA ARG A 7 -10.87 -8.23 19.93
C ARG A 7 -10.88 -7.82 18.47
N VAL A 8 -11.28 -8.73 17.59
CA VAL A 8 -11.40 -8.46 16.16
C VAL A 8 -12.85 -8.03 15.84
N GLY A 9 -13.01 -6.86 15.23
CA GLY A 9 -14.26 -6.43 14.63
C GLY A 9 -14.32 -6.89 13.18
N VAL A 10 -15.45 -7.41 12.70
CA VAL A 10 -15.62 -7.93 11.34
C VAL A 10 -16.65 -7.09 10.59
N ILE A 11 -16.29 -6.58 9.42
CA ILE A 11 -17.18 -5.86 8.51
C ILE A 11 -17.22 -6.62 7.19
N ALA A 12 -18.39 -7.13 6.82
CA ALA A 12 -18.62 -7.75 5.52
C ALA A 12 -20.05 -7.50 5.03
N ASP A 13 -20.21 -7.24 3.74
CA ASP A 13 -21.50 -6.92 3.11
C ASP A 13 -22.36 -8.18 2.89
N SER A 14 -21.73 -9.34 2.74
CA SER A 14 -22.38 -10.63 2.66
C SER A 14 -22.57 -11.29 4.05
N THR A 15 -23.77 -11.81 4.31
CA THR A 15 -24.07 -12.57 5.55
C THR A 15 -23.30 -13.88 5.60
N LEU A 16 -23.10 -14.53 4.44
CA LEU A 16 -22.33 -15.77 4.35
C LEU A 16 -20.86 -15.51 4.68
N GLN A 17 -20.27 -14.47 4.09
CA GLN A 17 -18.88 -14.10 4.30
C GLN A 17 -18.61 -13.71 5.76
N ARG A 18 -19.48 -12.88 6.36
CA ARG A 18 -19.41 -12.57 7.80
C ARG A 18 -19.32 -13.82 8.67
N HIS A 19 -20.18 -14.81 8.40
CA HIS A 19 -20.21 -16.05 9.17
C HIS A 19 -18.93 -16.88 9.00
N VAL A 20 -18.41 -16.97 7.77
CA VAL A 20 -17.19 -17.71 7.48
C VAL A 20 -15.97 -17.05 8.11
N VAL A 21 -15.83 -15.74 7.94
CA VAL A 21 -14.75 -14.93 8.53
C VAL A 21 -14.75 -15.04 10.05
N CYS A 22 -15.92 -14.92 10.70
CA CYS A 22 -16.01 -15.06 12.15
C CYS A 22 -15.55 -16.43 12.63
N LYS A 23 -16.01 -17.51 11.97
CA LYS A 23 -15.57 -18.87 12.31
C LYS A 23 -14.07 -19.07 12.15
N THR A 24 -13.47 -18.45 11.15
CA THR A 24 -12.02 -18.52 10.92
C THR A 24 -11.23 -17.75 11.96
N ILE A 25 -11.68 -16.57 12.37
CA ILE A 25 -11.06 -15.82 13.47
C ILE A 25 -11.11 -16.63 14.78
N GLU A 26 -12.25 -17.25 15.06
CA GLU A 26 -12.44 -18.11 16.22
C GLU A 26 -11.59 -19.39 16.15
N SER A 27 -11.49 -20.04 14.98
CA SER A 27 -10.68 -21.26 14.80
C SER A 27 -9.20 -21.00 15.00
N VAL A 28 -8.71 -19.80 14.63
CA VAL A 28 -7.32 -19.41 14.82
C VAL A 28 -7.04 -18.79 16.21
N GLY A 29 -8.07 -18.70 17.07
CA GLY A 29 -7.94 -18.40 18.50
C GLY A 29 -8.16 -16.94 18.90
N TYR A 30 -8.60 -16.06 18.01
CA TYR A 30 -8.93 -14.67 18.36
C TYR A 30 -10.41 -14.51 18.74
N GLY A 31 -10.72 -13.48 19.54
CA GLY A 31 -12.10 -13.17 19.91
C GLY A 31 -12.76 -12.26 18.87
N VAL A 32 -13.92 -12.65 18.34
CA VAL A 32 -14.75 -11.74 17.54
C VAL A 32 -15.58 -10.88 18.49
N ALA A 33 -15.35 -9.56 18.47
CA ALA A 33 -16.04 -8.64 19.36
C ALA A 33 -17.34 -8.07 18.77
N VAL A 34 -17.38 -7.87 17.46
CA VAL A 34 -18.54 -7.33 16.76
C VAL A 34 -18.50 -7.70 15.28
N THR A 35 -19.68 -7.95 14.70
CA THR A 35 -19.82 -8.27 13.27
C THR A 35 -20.88 -7.36 12.65
N LEU A 36 -20.55 -6.64 11.59
CA LEU A 36 -21.39 -5.60 10.99
C LEU A 36 -21.41 -5.72 9.47
N SER A 37 -22.50 -5.26 8.87
CA SER A 37 -22.53 -4.92 7.44
C SER A 37 -22.14 -3.46 7.29
N PRO A 38 -21.59 -3.02 6.15
CA PRO A 38 -21.25 -1.62 5.89
C PRO A 38 -22.37 -0.63 6.28
N ASP A 39 -23.63 -0.92 5.95
CA ASP A 39 -24.82 -0.12 6.32
C ASP A 39 -25.02 0.12 7.82
N LYS A 40 -24.49 -0.77 8.66
CA LYS A 40 -24.72 -0.78 10.12
C LYS A 40 -23.51 -0.24 10.87
N VAL A 41 -22.49 0.20 10.16
CA VAL A 41 -21.31 0.80 10.75
C VAL A 41 -21.60 2.29 10.98
N SER A 42 -21.26 2.76 12.17
CA SER A 42 -21.41 4.16 12.57
C SER A 42 -20.13 4.63 13.25
N ASP A 43 -19.87 5.93 13.25
CA ASP A 43 -18.63 6.51 13.77
C ASP A 43 -18.39 6.14 15.24
N ASP A 44 -19.44 6.10 16.06
CA ASP A 44 -19.36 5.67 17.47
C ASP A 44 -18.82 4.24 17.64
N ILE A 45 -19.02 3.39 16.63
CA ILE A 45 -18.57 2.00 16.63
C ILE A 45 -17.11 1.91 16.18
N ILE A 46 -16.74 2.61 15.10
CA ILE A 46 -15.41 2.51 14.50
C ILE A 46 -14.38 3.30 15.34
N CYS A 47 -14.79 4.45 15.88
CA CYS A 47 -13.98 5.32 16.75
C CYS A 47 -14.00 4.85 18.23
N GLY A 48 -14.82 3.85 18.56
CA GLY A 48 -14.98 3.34 19.91
C GLY A 48 -13.99 2.24 20.27
N ASP A 49 -13.89 1.92 21.56
CA ASP A 49 -13.04 0.85 22.09
C ASP A 49 -13.70 -0.55 21.94
N LYS A 50 -14.34 -0.81 20.79
CA LYS A 50 -15.08 -2.05 20.54
C LYS A 50 -14.22 -3.15 19.91
N ALA A 51 -13.20 -2.77 19.14
CA ALA A 51 -12.30 -3.68 18.47
C ALA A 51 -10.87 -3.14 18.54
N ASP A 52 -9.91 -4.05 18.72
CA ASP A 52 -8.49 -3.75 18.69
C ASP A 52 -7.96 -3.76 17.24
N VAL A 53 -8.69 -4.39 16.31
CA VAL A 53 -8.46 -4.37 14.85
C VAL A 53 -9.77 -4.63 14.11
N TRP A 54 -9.99 -3.95 12.99
CA TRP A 54 -11.13 -4.16 12.09
C TRP A 54 -10.74 -5.00 10.89
N LEU A 55 -11.28 -6.21 10.74
CA LEU A 55 -11.20 -6.99 9.51
C LEU A 55 -12.36 -6.61 8.58
N VAL A 56 -12.04 -6.09 7.40
CA VAL A 56 -13.01 -5.60 6.43
C VAL A 56 -12.90 -6.42 5.16
N ASP A 57 -13.98 -7.10 4.79
CA ASP A 57 -14.04 -8.00 3.64
C ASP A 57 -15.34 -7.71 2.87
N ILE A 58 -15.24 -6.96 1.77
CA ILE A 58 -16.40 -6.44 1.04
C ILE A 58 -16.41 -7.05 -0.37
N GLU A 59 -17.53 -7.65 -0.77
CA GLU A 59 -17.71 -8.25 -2.09
C GLU A 59 -18.03 -7.21 -3.17
N ASP A 60 -18.92 -6.25 -2.88
CA ASP A 60 -19.38 -5.22 -3.84
C ASP A 60 -18.67 -3.88 -3.60
N GLU A 61 -17.40 -3.82 -4.01
CA GLU A 61 -16.54 -2.67 -3.74
C GLU A 61 -17.03 -1.36 -4.38
N ASP A 62 -17.59 -1.42 -5.60
CA ASP A 62 -18.08 -0.22 -6.28
C ASP A 62 -19.26 0.40 -5.49
N LYS A 63 -20.15 -0.44 -4.96
CA LYS A 63 -21.26 0.00 -4.11
C LYS A 63 -20.79 0.61 -2.78
N TRP A 64 -19.73 0.09 -2.19
CA TRP A 64 -19.26 0.49 -0.86
C TRP A 64 -18.04 1.42 -0.86
N SER A 65 -17.64 1.94 -2.03
CA SER A 65 -16.47 2.79 -2.19
C SER A 65 -16.44 3.98 -1.22
N ASP A 66 -17.54 4.74 -1.09
CA ASP A 66 -17.64 5.87 -0.15
C ASP A 66 -17.52 5.42 1.32
N PHE A 67 -18.07 4.25 1.66
CA PHE A 67 -17.96 3.67 3.00
C PHE A 67 -16.52 3.28 3.33
N ILE A 68 -15.81 2.65 2.38
CA ILE A 68 -14.42 2.22 2.57
C ILE A 68 -13.53 3.44 2.84
N VAL A 69 -13.71 4.53 2.08
CA VAL A 69 -12.99 5.79 2.29
C VAL A 69 -13.28 6.33 3.69
N HIS A 70 -14.55 6.46 4.04
CA HIS A 70 -14.97 6.96 5.35
C HIS A 70 -14.40 6.12 6.51
N LEU A 71 -14.36 4.80 6.33
CA LEU A 71 -13.80 3.87 7.29
C LEU A 71 -12.29 4.09 7.49
N PHE A 72 -11.53 4.25 6.40
CA PHE A 72 -10.10 4.55 6.47
C PHE A 72 -9.79 5.92 7.08
N GLU A 73 -10.65 6.91 6.86
CA GLU A 73 -10.47 8.27 7.39
C GLU A 73 -10.85 8.37 8.87
N SER A 74 -11.85 7.61 9.32
CA SER A 74 -12.47 7.79 10.64
C SER A 74 -12.05 6.74 11.67
N SER A 75 -11.53 5.58 11.26
CA SER A 75 -11.23 4.50 12.21
C SER A 75 -10.04 4.81 13.13
N THR A 76 -10.26 4.66 14.43
CA THR A 76 -9.20 4.80 15.45
C THR A 76 -8.39 3.52 15.63
N ALA A 77 -8.97 2.35 15.32
CA ALA A 77 -8.29 1.06 15.36
C ALA A 77 -7.73 0.69 13.97
N PRO A 78 -6.65 -0.09 13.89
CA PRO A 78 -6.09 -0.57 12.62
C PRO A 78 -7.14 -1.30 11.80
N ILE A 79 -7.15 -1.06 10.49
CA ILE A 79 -8.00 -1.76 9.54
C ILE A 79 -7.16 -2.78 8.78
N LEU A 80 -7.59 -4.04 8.82
CA LEU A 80 -7.11 -5.12 8.00
C LEU A 80 -8.10 -5.39 6.87
N LEU A 81 -7.63 -5.34 5.64
CA LEU A 81 -8.42 -5.79 4.49
C LEU A 81 -8.34 -7.32 4.37
N GLY A 82 -9.51 -7.94 4.17
CA GLY A 82 -9.70 -9.36 3.94
C GLY A 82 -9.04 -9.85 2.66
N GLU A 83 -9.09 -11.15 2.44
CA GLU A 83 -8.48 -11.86 1.30
C GLU A 83 -9.51 -12.17 0.20
N GLY A 84 -10.56 -11.35 0.10
CA GLY A 84 -11.69 -11.53 -0.82
C GLY A 84 -12.59 -12.71 -0.42
N ASN A 85 -13.47 -13.09 -1.37
CA ASN A 85 -14.49 -14.13 -1.21
C ASN A 85 -13.95 -15.38 -0.51
N ALA A 86 -14.52 -15.68 0.66
CA ALA A 86 -14.15 -16.86 1.42
C ALA A 86 -14.40 -18.13 0.57
N PRO A 87 -13.35 -18.92 0.27
CA PRO A 87 -13.51 -20.13 -0.53
C PRO A 87 -14.42 -21.15 0.16
N SER A 88 -14.92 -22.14 -0.59
CA SER A 88 -15.72 -23.20 0.03
C SER A 88 -14.90 -23.90 1.13
N VAL A 89 -15.50 -24.07 2.31
CA VAL A 89 -14.84 -24.58 3.53
C VAL A 89 -14.19 -25.96 3.33
N SER A 90 -14.64 -26.72 2.33
CA SER A 90 -14.10 -28.03 1.96
C SER A 90 -12.88 -28.00 1.02
N THR A 91 -12.42 -26.83 0.58
CA THR A 91 -11.35 -26.69 -0.42
C THR A 91 -10.01 -26.36 0.23
N LEU A 92 -8.90 -26.85 -0.35
CA LEU A 92 -7.53 -26.46 0.04
C LEU A 92 -7.29 -24.93 -0.03
N GLN A 93 -8.06 -24.22 -0.87
CA GLN A 93 -8.07 -22.76 -0.94
C GLN A 93 -8.52 -22.12 0.38
N PHE A 94 -9.46 -22.73 1.10
CA PHE A 94 -9.92 -22.24 2.40
C PHE A 94 -8.80 -22.24 3.44
N GLN A 95 -8.00 -23.30 3.50
CA GLN A 95 -6.85 -23.40 4.41
C GLN A 95 -5.72 -22.41 4.08
N ARG A 96 -5.58 -22.00 2.81
CA ARG A 96 -4.62 -20.97 2.42
C ARG A 96 -5.13 -19.59 2.84
N TRP A 97 -6.40 -19.32 2.56
CA TRP A 97 -7.09 -18.11 2.96
C TRP A 97 -7.07 -17.91 4.49
N GLU A 98 -7.38 -18.95 5.27
CA GLU A 98 -7.30 -18.96 6.75
C GLU A 98 -5.89 -18.63 7.27
N ARG A 99 -4.84 -19.22 6.67
CA ARG A 99 -3.45 -18.95 7.07
C ARG A 99 -3.02 -17.51 6.81
N LYS A 100 -3.47 -16.91 5.71
CA LYS A 100 -3.17 -15.52 5.39
C LYS A 100 -3.83 -14.57 6.40
N ILE A 101 -5.11 -14.81 6.73
CA ILE A 101 -5.82 -14.06 7.78
C ILE A 101 -5.10 -14.21 9.12
N TYR A 102 -4.68 -15.42 9.50
CA TYR A 102 -3.92 -15.64 10.72
C TYR A 102 -2.60 -14.87 10.76
N ALA A 103 -1.81 -14.92 9.68
CA ALA A 103 -0.52 -14.22 9.60
C ALA A 103 -0.70 -12.71 9.79
N LYS A 104 -1.67 -12.14 9.08
CA LYS A 104 -2.06 -10.73 9.16
C LYS A 104 -2.52 -10.33 10.57
N LEU A 105 -3.40 -11.12 11.20
CA LEU A 105 -3.86 -10.85 12.57
C LEU A 105 -2.71 -10.95 13.58
N LYS A 106 -1.85 -11.97 13.44
CA LYS A 106 -0.70 -12.18 14.32
C LYS A 106 0.28 -11.00 14.26
N ASP A 107 0.47 -10.43 13.08
CA ASP A 107 1.38 -9.29 12.90
C ASP A 107 0.82 -7.99 13.50
N ILE A 108 -0.51 -7.81 13.53
CA ILE A 108 -1.14 -6.59 14.07
C ILE A 108 -1.43 -6.69 15.57
N VAL A 109 -2.08 -7.77 16.01
CA VAL A 109 -2.58 -7.89 17.40
C VAL A 109 -1.84 -8.93 18.24
N GLY A 110 -0.76 -9.53 17.71
CA GLY A 110 0.05 -10.52 18.40
C GLY A 110 -0.57 -11.92 18.41
N LYS A 111 0.12 -12.91 18.99
CA LYS A 111 -0.38 -14.30 19.03
C LYS A 111 -1.61 -14.40 19.95
N PRO A 112 -2.66 -15.14 19.55
CA PRO A 112 -3.74 -15.49 20.46
C PRO A 112 -3.20 -16.41 21.56
N MET A 113 -3.83 -16.40 22.74
CA MET A 113 -3.46 -17.36 23.79
C MET A 113 -3.65 -18.80 23.29
N PRO A 114 -2.78 -19.76 23.66
CA PRO A 114 -2.80 -21.07 23.05
C PRO A 114 -4.09 -21.82 23.41
N VAL A 115 -4.76 -22.33 22.38
CA VAL A 115 -5.63 -23.51 22.44
C VAL A 115 -4.95 -24.58 21.57
N ASP A 116 -4.95 -25.82 22.07
CA ASP A 116 -4.10 -26.96 21.71
C ASP A 116 -3.65 -27.11 20.24
N GLU A 117 -2.38 -27.51 20.10
CA GLU A 117 -1.60 -27.68 18.88
C GLU A 117 -2.15 -28.74 17.90
N THR A 118 -2.11 -28.46 16.60
CA THR A 118 -1.50 -29.39 15.63
C THR A 118 -1.01 -28.65 14.38
N ILE A 119 0.31 -28.71 14.14
CA ILE A 119 1.00 -28.13 12.98
C ILE A 119 1.28 -29.24 11.94
N THR A 120 1.05 -28.96 10.66
CA THR A 120 1.70 -29.66 9.51
C THR A 120 1.55 -28.74 8.27
N SER A 121 2.59 -28.17 7.65
CA SER A 121 3.74 -28.74 6.90
C SER A 121 3.42 -29.12 5.43
N LEU A 122 4.08 -28.40 4.51
CA LEU A 122 4.59 -28.76 3.16
C LEU A 122 3.81 -28.53 1.84
N VAL A 123 4.43 -27.67 1.00
CA VAL A 123 4.78 -27.78 -0.45
C VAL A 123 3.79 -27.32 -1.56
N SER A 124 4.40 -26.57 -2.49
CA SER A 124 4.18 -26.12 -3.90
C SER A 124 3.13 -26.88 -4.76
N VAL A 125 2.48 -26.34 -5.81
CA VAL A 125 2.99 -25.99 -7.16
C VAL A 125 1.87 -25.31 -8.03
N GLU A 126 2.30 -24.43 -8.96
CA GLU A 126 1.79 -23.92 -10.28
C GLU A 126 0.41 -23.25 -10.52
N HIS A 127 0.46 -22.19 -11.33
CA HIS A 127 -0.63 -21.38 -11.93
C HIS A 127 -0.63 -21.55 -13.47
N GLU A 128 -1.81 -21.54 -14.08
CA GLU A 128 -2.02 -21.33 -15.52
C GLU A 128 -2.85 -20.03 -15.77
N PRO A 129 -2.74 -19.43 -16.97
CA PRO A 129 -2.71 -17.98 -17.13
C PRO A 129 -4.06 -17.32 -17.46
N ALA A 130 -4.18 -16.05 -17.07
CA ALA A 130 -5.29 -15.16 -17.43
C ALA A 130 -5.13 -14.61 -18.85
N GLN A 131 -6.25 -14.54 -19.57
CA GLN A 131 -6.36 -14.09 -20.96
C GLN A 131 -6.10 -12.58 -21.12
N ALA A 132 -5.41 -12.24 -22.21
CA ALA A 132 -5.09 -10.89 -22.64
C ALA A 132 -6.32 -10.06 -23.04
N CYS A 133 -6.31 -8.78 -22.66
CA CYS A 133 -7.21 -7.76 -23.18
C CYS A 133 -6.44 -6.69 -23.98
N GLU A 134 -7.15 -6.13 -24.95
CA GLU A 134 -6.67 -5.52 -26.20
C GLU A 134 -5.87 -4.22 -26.07
N GLU A 135 -4.87 -4.08 -26.97
CA GLU A 135 -4.03 -2.89 -27.19
C GLU A 135 -4.86 -1.67 -27.59
N HIS A 136 -5.07 -0.75 -26.66
CA HIS A 136 -5.46 0.63 -26.99
C HIS A 136 -4.21 1.47 -27.17
N ALA A 137 -4.15 2.23 -28.27
CA ALA A 137 -3.07 3.16 -28.58
C ALA A 137 -2.83 4.11 -27.39
N VAL A 138 -1.60 4.07 -26.86
CA VAL A 138 -1.19 4.82 -25.70
C VAL A 138 -0.96 6.28 -26.12
N GLU A 139 -1.85 7.19 -25.72
CA GLU A 139 -1.55 8.63 -25.79
C GLU A 139 -0.44 8.94 -24.76
N ASP A 140 0.79 9.13 -25.24
CA ASP A 140 1.94 9.53 -24.44
C ASP A 140 1.95 11.07 -24.24
N GLY A 141 2.17 11.51 -23.00
CA GLY A 141 2.42 12.92 -22.67
C GLY A 141 3.91 13.28 -22.74
N GLU A 142 4.28 14.47 -22.26
CA GLU A 142 5.70 14.84 -22.11
C GLU A 142 6.36 14.00 -21.00
N PRO A 143 7.49 13.32 -21.27
CA PRO A 143 8.19 12.49 -20.29
C PRO A 143 8.48 13.24 -18.99
N ALA A 144 8.22 12.59 -17.86
CA ALA A 144 8.51 13.18 -16.56
C ALA A 144 10.01 13.42 -16.43
N SER A 145 10.42 14.66 -16.09
CA SER A 145 11.84 14.99 -15.86
C SER A 145 12.25 14.78 -14.40
N ASN A 146 11.29 14.49 -13.52
CA ASN A 146 11.53 14.18 -12.11
C ASN A 146 10.51 13.12 -11.65
N VAL A 147 11.00 12.06 -11.01
CA VAL A 147 10.19 10.90 -10.61
C VAL A 147 10.32 10.67 -9.11
N TRP A 148 9.19 10.62 -8.42
CA TRP A 148 9.16 10.37 -6.98
C TRP A 148 8.56 9.00 -6.68
N VAL A 149 9.30 8.20 -5.92
CA VAL A 149 8.79 6.91 -5.42
C VAL A 149 8.05 7.13 -4.10
N LEU A 150 6.80 6.68 -4.02
CA LEU A 150 6.00 6.70 -2.80
C LEU A 150 5.90 5.28 -2.26
N GLY A 151 6.62 4.99 -1.17
CA GLY A 151 6.63 3.67 -0.53
C GLY A 151 5.72 3.63 0.68
N ALA A 152 4.80 2.67 0.76
CA ALA A 152 3.80 2.63 1.83
C ALA A 152 3.26 1.21 2.11
N SER A 153 2.69 1.01 3.30
CA SER A 153 2.14 -0.29 3.74
C SER A 153 0.89 -0.06 4.62
N LEU A 154 0.86 -0.57 5.86
CA LEU A 154 -0.25 -0.35 6.79
C LEU A 154 -0.47 1.14 7.12
N GLY A 155 -1.69 1.64 6.85
CA GLY A 155 -2.03 3.07 6.94
C GLY A 155 -1.53 3.91 5.76
N GLY A 156 -0.80 3.30 4.84
CA GLY A 156 -0.27 3.90 3.62
C GLY A 156 -1.33 4.53 2.71
N PRO A 157 -2.45 3.86 2.40
CA PRO A 157 -3.48 4.42 1.52
C PRO A 157 -4.00 5.79 1.96
N ALA A 158 -4.32 5.96 3.25
CA ALA A 158 -4.78 7.22 3.80
C ALA A 158 -3.68 8.29 3.78
N ALA A 159 -2.45 7.94 4.17
CA ALA A 159 -1.33 8.87 4.19
C ALA A 159 -0.95 9.37 2.79
N VAL A 160 -0.89 8.47 1.80
CA VAL A 160 -0.62 8.81 0.40
C VAL A 160 -1.75 9.65 -0.18
N LYS A 161 -3.02 9.36 0.17
CA LYS A 161 -4.17 10.17 -0.26
C LYS A 161 -4.05 11.60 0.25
N GLU A 162 -3.79 11.78 1.54
CA GLU A 162 -3.65 13.10 2.16
C GLU A 162 -2.50 13.90 1.53
N PHE A 163 -1.39 13.22 1.22
CA PHE A 163 -0.27 13.82 0.50
C PHE A 163 -0.66 14.26 -0.92
N LEU A 164 -1.28 13.38 -1.72
CA LEU A 164 -1.67 13.68 -3.10
C LEU A 164 -2.70 14.81 -3.18
N ASP A 165 -3.66 14.85 -2.25
CA ASP A 165 -4.68 15.91 -2.17
C ASP A 165 -4.11 17.29 -1.82
N ALA A 166 -2.97 17.31 -1.13
CA ALA A 166 -2.30 18.55 -0.73
C ALA A 166 -1.39 19.12 -1.84
N LEU A 167 -1.14 18.37 -2.92
CA LEU A 167 -0.32 18.84 -4.02
C LEU A 167 -1.11 19.76 -4.95
N PRO A 168 -0.52 20.87 -5.42
CA PRO A 168 -1.13 21.73 -6.43
C PRO A 168 -1.17 21.05 -7.80
N PRO A 169 -2.03 21.53 -8.72
CA PRO A 169 -2.04 21.06 -10.10
C PRO A 169 -0.75 21.45 -10.84
N ALA A 170 -0.47 20.74 -11.93
CA ALA A 170 0.57 21.07 -12.91
C ALA A 170 2.03 21.07 -12.38
N LEU A 171 2.32 20.28 -11.34
CA LEU A 171 3.71 20.00 -10.99
C LEU A 171 4.38 19.16 -12.11
N PRO A 172 5.57 19.53 -12.57
CA PRO A 172 6.32 18.77 -13.57
C PRO A 172 7.01 17.55 -12.93
N ILE A 173 6.23 16.69 -12.27
CA ILE A 173 6.72 15.46 -11.64
C ILE A 173 5.80 14.29 -12.00
N ALA A 174 6.31 13.08 -11.86
CA ALA A 174 5.49 11.87 -11.87
C ALA A 174 5.77 11.02 -10.64
N PHE A 175 4.83 10.15 -10.29
CA PHE A 175 4.97 9.26 -9.15
C PHE A 175 4.93 7.79 -9.55
N VAL A 176 5.76 6.99 -8.86
CA VAL A 176 5.65 5.53 -8.84
C VAL A 176 5.34 5.12 -7.41
N ILE A 177 4.20 4.46 -7.20
CA ILE A 177 3.77 4.02 -5.88
C ILE A 177 4.11 2.55 -5.69
N ALA A 178 4.87 2.25 -4.65
CA ALA A 178 5.10 0.91 -4.15
C ALA A 178 4.30 0.72 -2.86
N GLN A 179 3.15 0.06 -2.97
CA GLN A 179 2.25 -0.18 -1.86
C GLN A 179 2.18 -1.69 -1.59
N HIS A 180 2.46 -2.12 -0.35
CA HIS A 180 2.16 -3.49 0.06
C HIS A 180 0.63 -3.63 0.14
N ILE A 181 0.04 -4.27 -0.86
CA ILE A 181 -1.39 -4.53 -0.94
C ILE A 181 -1.66 -5.83 -1.71
N ASP A 182 -2.82 -6.43 -1.47
CA ASP A 182 -3.30 -7.56 -2.26
C ASP A 182 -3.63 -7.13 -3.71
N PRO A 183 -3.36 -7.97 -4.73
CA PRO A 183 -3.61 -7.64 -6.14
C PRO A 183 -5.04 -7.20 -6.44
N GLY A 184 -6.04 -7.76 -5.75
CA GLY A 184 -7.44 -7.42 -5.98
C GLY A 184 -7.79 -5.95 -5.72
N PHE A 185 -6.97 -5.23 -4.94
CA PHE A 185 -7.28 -3.86 -4.51
C PHE A 185 -6.49 -2.78 -5.23
N GLN A 186 -5.57 -3.12 -6.15
CA GLN A 186 -4.76 -2.11 -6.85
C GLN A 186 -5.62 -1.14 -7.68
N ASP A 187 -6.61 -1.67 -8.40
CA ASP A 187 -7.54 -0.86 -9.19
C ASP A 187 -8.39 0.06 -8.31
N THR A 188 -8.90 -0.47 -7.18
CA THR A 188 -9.69 0.29 -6.21
C THR A 188 -8.87 1.41 -5.58
N LEU A 189 -7.63 1.14 -5.17
CA LEU A 189 -6.73 2.18 -4.67
C LEU A 189 -6.43 3.26 -5.71
N SER A 190 -6.23 2.89 -6.97
CA SER A 190 -6.00 3.88 -8.03
C SER A 190 -7.18 4.84 -8.20
N LYS A 191 -8.42 4.33 -8.10
CA LYS A 191 -9.65 5.15 -8.12
C LYS A 191 -9.73 6.05 -6.89
N VAL A 192 -9.42 5.52 -5.71
CA VAL A 192 -9.44 6.27 -4.43
C VAL A 192 -8.43 7.41 -4.48
N TRP A 193 -7.18 7.14 -4.81
CA TRP A 193 -6.14 8.17 -4.91
C TRP A 193 -6.37 9.15 -6.06
N GLY A 194 -6.99 8.72 -7.16
CA GLY A 194 -7.35 9.61 -8.26
C GLY A 194 -8.46 10.61 -7.89
N ARG A 195 -9.33 10.28 -6.94
CA ARG A 195 -10.42 11.17 -6.52
C ARG A 195 -9.86 12.41 -5.83
N ASN A 196 -10.13 13.59 -6.40
CA ASN A 196 -9.63 14.90 -5.96
C ASN A 196 -8.12 15.14 -6.16
N SER A 197 -7.37 14.18 -6.68
CA SER A 197 -5.98 14.39 -7.07
C SER A 197 -5.91 15.12 -8.41
N HIS A 198 -4.93 16.02 -8.55
CA HIS A 198 -4.61 16.66 -9.82
C HIS A 198 -3.76 15.78 -10.74
N PHE A 199 -3.38 14.59 -10.27
CA PHE A 199 -2.57 13.64 -11.01
C PHE A 199 -3.43 12.52 -11.61
N LYS A 200 -2.99 11.99 -12.76
CA LYS A 200 -3.70 10.95 -13.50
C LYS A 200 -3.07 9.59 -13.24
N PHE A 201 -3.84 8.66 -12.72
CA PHE A 201 -3.42 7.27 -12.63
C PHE A 201 -3.35 6.63 -14.02
N LYS A 202 -2.25 5.95 -14.30
CA LYS A 202 -2.06 5.15 -15.51
C LYS A 202 -1.60 3.74 -15.12
N PRO A 203 -2.14 2.71 -15.78
CA PRO A 203 -1.63 1.35 -15.57
C PRO A 203 -0.18 1.25 -16.09
N PRO A 204 0.71 0.55 -15.37
CA PRO A 204 2.08 0.30 -15.83
C PRO A 204 2.04 -0.72 -16.97
N VAL A 205 1.97 -0.25 -18.21
CA VAL A 205 1.98 -1.09 -19.41
C VAL A 205 3.33 -0.97 -20.09
N ALA A 206 3.94 -2.10 -20.48
CA ALA A 206 5.22 -2.09 -21.18
C ALA A 206 5.21 -1.11 -22.37
N GLY A 207 6.26 -0.29 -22.46
CA GLY A 207 6.41 0.73 -23.49
C GLY A 207 5.68 2.06 -23.23
N ARG A 208 4.73 2.14 -22.29
CA ARG A 208 4.06 3.40 -21.92
C ARG A 208 5.06 4.40 -21.35
N CYS A 209 5.00 5.65 -21.79
CA CYS A 209 5.80 6.71 -21.18
C CYS A 209 5.19 7.15 -19.85
N LEU A 210 6.00 7.27 -18.79
CA LEU A 210 5.62 7.94 -17.54
C LEU A 210 5.76 9.46 -17.74
N SER A 211 4.63 10.14 -17.82
CA SER A 211 4.57 11.57 -18.17
C SER A 211 4.36 12.46 -16.94
N HIS A 212 4.64 13.75 -17.07
CA HIS A 212 4.32 14.74 -16.03
C HIS A 212 2.85 14.67 -15.60
N GLY A 213 2.61 14.78 -14.29
CA GLY A 213 1.27 14.72 -13.73
C GLY A 213 0.65 13.31 -13.72
N GLU A 214 1.45 12.26 -13.96
CA GLU A 214 0.99 10.87 -13.92
C GLU A 214 1.45 10.12 -12.68
N ILE A 215 0.67 9.12 -12.31
CA ILE A 215 0.97 8.17 -11.23
C ILE A 215 0.84 6.75 -11.77
N MET A 216 1.82 5.91 -11.46
CA MET A 216 1.75 4.47 -11.68
C MET A 216 1.89 3.73 -10.36
N ILE A 217 1.20 2.61 -10.20
CA ILE A 217 1.36 1.70 -9.07
C ILE A 217 2.25 0.55 -9.54
N ALA A 218 3.31 0.23 -8.81
CA ALA A 218 4.18 -0.89 -9.12
C ALA A 218 3.38 -2.21 -9.07
N PRO A 219 3.45 -3.05 -10.11
CA PRO A 219 2.73 -4.31 -10.15
C PRO A 219 3.30 -5.30 -9.13
N ILE A 220 2.45 -6.19 -8.63
CA ILE A 220 2.84 -7.20 -7.63
C ILE A 220 3.58 -8.37 -8.28
N GLU A 221 3.13 -8.81 -9.44
CA GLU A 221 3.62 -10.04 -10.08
C GLU A 221 4.79 -9.82 -11.05
N GLN A 222 5.18 -8.58 -11.30
CA GLN A 222 6.22 -8.22 -12.26
C GLN A 222 7.14 -7.17 -11.66
N VAL A 223 8.44 -7.28 -11.92
CA VAL A 223 9.38 -6.20 -11.64
C VAL A 223 9.18 -5.10 -12.68
N MET A 224 8.88 -3.90 -12.20
CA MET A 224 8.73 -2.70 -13.03
C MET A 224 9.95 -1.80 -12.91
N THR A 225 10.47 -1.36 -14.06
CA THR A 225 11.46 -0.28 -14.16
C THR A 225 11.08 0.71 -15.27
N LEU A 226 11.89 1.74 -15.46
CA LEU A 226 11.79 2.67 -16.58
C LEU A 226 13.08 2.60 -17.41
N ASN A 227 12.99 2.77 -18.72
CA ASN A 227 14.17 2.95 -19.56
C ASN A 227 14.59 4.42 -19.66
N GLN A 228 15.67 4.67 -20.39
CA GLN A 228 16.23 6.02 -20.61
C GLN A 228 15.27 7.02 -21.29
N PHE A 229 14.12 6.57 -21.79
CA PHE A 229 13.09 7.40 -22.41
C PHE A 229 11.84 7.52 -21.55
N ALA A 230 11.95 7.27 -20.23
CA ALA A 230 10.83 7.25 -19.29
C ALA A 230 9.77 6.19 -19.62
N ARG A 231 10.09 5.15 -20.40
CA ARG A 231 9.12 4.12 -20.77
C ARG A 231 9.19 2.92 -19.85
N VAL A 232 8.01 2.41 -19.47
CA VAL A 232 7.86 1.25 -18.60
C VAL A 232 8.47 0.01 -19.24
N GLU A 233 9.33 -0.67 -18.48
CA GLU A 233 9.81 -2.02 -18.76
C GLU A 233 9.30 -2.93 -17.65
N LEU A 234 8.70 -4.05 -18.04
CA LEU A 234 8.18 -5.07 -17.13
C LEU A 234 8.95 -6.36 -17.36
N TYR A 235 9.39 -6.98 -16.28
CA TYR A 235 10.04 -8.29 -16.30
C TYR A 235 9.16 -9.31 -15.60
N GLU A 236 9.10 -10.53 -16.13
CA GLU A 236 8.36 -11.66 -15.53
C GLU A 236 9.00 -12.18 -14.23
N GLU A 237 10.17 -11.64 -13.87
CA GLU A 237 10.82 -11.88 -12.60
C GLU A 237 9.97 -11.34 -11.45
N GLN A 238 9.98 -12.07 -10.33
CA GLN A 238 9.33 -11.63 -9.10
C GLN A 238 10.25 -10.67 -8.34
N TRP A 239 9.65 -9.76 -7.56
CA TRP A 239 10.39 -8.94 -6.61
C TRP A 239 11.19 -9.82 -5.66
N GLU A 240 12.47 -9.49 -5.47
CA GLU A 240 13.30 -10.21 -4.50
C GLU A 240 12.85 -9.93 -3.05
N GLY A 241 12.97 -10.93 -2.17
CA GLY A 241 12.67 -10.78 -0.75
C GLY A 241 11.20 -11.06 -0.38
N PRO A 242 10.76 -10.65 0.83
CA PRO A 242 9.46 -11.05 1.37
C PRO A 242 8.28 -10.17 0.92
N TYR A 243 8.54 -9.09 0.16
CA TYR A 243 7.55 -8.09 -0.19
C TYR A 243 7.40 -7.98 -1.72
N ALA A 244 6.15 -7.86 -2.19
CA ALA A 244 5.82 -7.67 -3.59
C ALA A 244 4.66 -6.64 -3.69
N PRO A 245 4.85 -5.46 -4.31
CA PRO A 245 6.14 -4.93 -4.77
C PRO A 245 7.09 -4.62 -3.60
N SER A 246 8.40 -4.78 -3.82
CA SER A 246 9.43 -4.35 -2.86
C SER A 246 9.74 -2.87 -3.04
N ILE A 247 9.58 -2.10 -1.97
CA ILE A 247 9.82 -0.66 -1.94
C ILE A 247 11.31 -0.36 -2.19
N ASP A 248 12.21 -1.11 -1.54
CA ASP A 248 13.65 -1.00 -1.77
C ASP A 248 14.02 -1.18 -3.25
N GLN A 249 13.47 -2.20 -3.91
CA GLN A 249 13.75 -2.45 -5.33
C GLN A 249 13.16 -1.37 -6.23
N VAL A 250 11.91 -0.95 -6.01
CA VAL A 250 11.31 0.16 -6.80
C VAL A 250 12.14 1.43 -6.65
N MET A 251 12.52 1.81 -5.43
CA MET A 251 13.39 2.97 -5.17
C MET A 251 14.72 2.85 -5.90
N SER A 252 15.36 1.68 -5.83
CA SER A 252 16.66 1.43 -6.46
C SER A 252 16.60 1.49 -7.98
N LEU A 253 15.58 0.87 -8.57
CA LEU A 253 15.38 0.82 -10.03
C LEU A 253 15.08 2.21 -10.59
N MET A 254 14.24 3.01 -9.92
CA MET A 254 14.00 4.39 -10.34
C MET A 254 15.27 5.24 -10.19
N ALA A 255 15.99 5.11 -9.07
CA ALA A 255 17.25 5.82 -8.85
C ALA A 255 18.33 5.48 -9.89
N ASP A 256 18.46 4.22 -10.28
CA ASP A 256 19.43 3.78 -11.31
C ASP A 256 19.14 4.35 -12.71
N ARG A 257 17.92 4.87 -12.93
CA ARG A 257 17.45 5.37 -14.23
C ARG A 257 17.38 6.88 -14.30
N TYR A 258 16.87 7.50 -13.25
CA TYR A 258 16.67 8.95 -13.16
C TYR A 258 17.78 9.67 -12.35
N GLY A 259 18.62 8.93 -11.63
CA GLY A 259 19.70 9.50 -10.83
C GLY A 259 19.17 10.55 -9.86
N VAL A 260 19.82 11.72 -9.82
CA VAL A 260 19.44 12.85 -8.95
C VAL A 260 18.06 13.47 -9.28
N GLN A 261 17.45 13.08 -10.41
CA GLN A 261 16.07 13.44 -10.74
C GLN A 261 15.04 12.52 -10.08
N THR A 262 15.48 11.53 -9.31
CA THR A 262 14.62 10.72 -8.46
C THR A 262 14.48 11.37 -7.08
N GLY A 263 13.35 11.15 -6.43
CA GLY A 263 13.19 11.28 -4.99
C GLY A 263 12.41 10.10 -4.41
N ALA A 264 12.43 9.92 -3.09
CA ALA A 264 11.62 8.91 -2.42
C ALA A 264 10.95 9.46 -1.16
N ILE A 265 9.70 9.06 -0.92
CA ILE A 265 8.96 9.35 0.31
C ILE A 265 8.43 8.04 0.88
N LEU A 266 8.76 7.77 2.14
CA LEU A 266 8.27 6.60 2.88
C LEU A 266 7.15 7.02 3.84
N PHE A 267 5.95 6.49 3.60
CA PHE A 267 4.75 6.73 4.40
C PHE A 267 4.51 5.62 5.42
N SER A 268 3.47 5.79 6.24
CA SER A 268 2.98 4.82 7.22
C SER A 268 3.02 3.41 6.67
N GLY A 269 3.59 2.51 7.47
CA GLY A 269 3.83 1.15 7.08
C GLY A 269 4.51 0.33 8.17
N MET A 270 4.29 -0.98 8.11
CA MET A 270 4.96 -1.94 9.00
C MET A 270 6.23 -2.46 8.32
N GLY A 271 7.24 -2.81 9.12
CA GLY A 271 8.47 -3.42 8.63
C GLY A 271 9.58 -2.41 8.39
N ASN A 272 10.47 -2.74 7.46
CA ASN A 272 11.70 -1.99 7.17
C ASN A 272 12.00 -1.83 5.68
N ASP A 273 11.06 -2.22 4.80
CA ASP A 273 11.22 -2.08 3.35
C ASP A 273 11.34 -0.60 2.96
N GLY A 274 12.33 -0.30 2.12
CA GLY A 274 12.74 1.06 1.75
C GLY A 274 13.92 1.60 2.56
N ALA A 275 14.26 1.00 3.71
CA ALA A 275 15.38 1.45 4.54
C ALA A 275 16.74 1.10 3.92
N ILE A 276 16.86 -0.03 3.22
CA ILE A 276 18.14 -0.45 2.62
C ILE A 276 18.52 0.51 1.49
N SER A 277 17.56 0.83 0.63
CA SER A 277 17.74 1.69 -0.53
C SER A 277 17.83 3.15 -0.16
N ALA A 278 17.30 3.59 0.99
CA ALA A 278 17.52 4.95 1.50
C ALA A 278 19.01 5.31 1.55
N ALA A 279 19.87 4.40 2.01
CA ALA A 279 21.32 4.62 2.05
C ALA A 279 21.94 4.72 0.65
N LYS A 280 21.51 3.85 -0.28
CA LYS A 280 21.95 3.89 -1.69
C LYS A 280 21.58 5.23 -2.34
N LEU A 281 20.32 5.65 -2.21
CA LEU A 281 19.82 6.90 -2.78
C LEU A 281 20.61 8.10 -2.24
N ARG A 282 20.85 8.15 -0.91
CA ARG A 282 21.65 9.24 -0.33
C ARG A 282 23.08 9.30 -0.82
N GLN A 283 23.73 8.16 -1.05
CA GLN A 283 25.08 8.15 -1.64
C GLN A 283 25.10 8.73 -3.06
N MET A 284 23.98 8.64 -3.79
CA MET A 284 23.80 9.24 -5.11
C MET A 284 23.39 10.72 -5.06
N GLY A 285 23.18 11.29 -3.86
CA GLY A 285 22.69 12.66 -3.69
C GLY A 285 21.17 12.81 -3.86
N ILE A 286 20.42 11.70 -3.87
CA ILE A 286 18.96 11.69 -4.05
C ILE A 286 18.24 11.99 -2.74
N GLU A 287 17.17 12.77 -2.78
CA GLU A 287 16.35 13.07 -1.60
C GLU A 287 15.53 11.85 -1.13
N VAL A 288 15.54 11.62 0.19
CA VAL A 288 14.76 10.55 0.83
C VAL A 288 14.04 11.15 2.03
N TRP A 289 12.72 11.17 1.99
CA TRP A 289 11.87 11.75 3.04
C TRP A 289 11.02 10.67 3.71
N ALA A 290 10.55 10.96 4.92
CA ALA A 290 9.74 10.01 5.68
C ALA A 290 8.61 10.70 6.45
N GLN A 291 7.46 10.04 6.54
CA GLN A 291 6.34 10.51 7.35
C GLN A 291 6.71 10.56 8.84
N THR A 292 6.31 11.60 9.57
CA THR A 292 6.55 11.69 11.03
C THR A 292 5.72 10.67 11.80
N ALA A 293 6.33 10.06 12.82
CA ALA A 293 5.76 8.93 13.54
C ALA A 293 4.40 9.22 14.19
N ASP A 294 4.19 10.46 14.64
CA ASP A 294 2.95 10.94 15.26
C ASP A 294 1.76 11.02 14.30
N THR A 295 2.01 11.02 12.98
CA THR A 295 0.96 11.02 11.94
C THR A 295 0.79 9.66 11.26
N CYS A 296 1.63 8.68 11.60
CA CYS A 296 1.53 7.34 11.04
C CYS A 296 0.51 6.49 11.80
N ALA A 297 -0.26 5.66 11.08
CA ALA A 297 -1.00 4.57 11.72
C ALA A 297 -0.03 3.47 12.19
N ASN A 298 1.06 3.24 11.45
CA ASN A 298 2.20 2.43 11.87
C ASN A 298 3.50 3.09 11.42
N SER A 299 4.36 3.44 12.38
CA SER A 299 5.57 4.21 12.11
C SER A 299 6.81 3.35 11.81
N SER A 300 6.72 2.02 11.93
CA SER A 300 7.87 1.11 11.82
C SER A 300 8.70 1.33 10.55
N GLN A 301 8.05 1.43 9.38
CA GLN A 301 8.73 1.57 8.10
C GLN A 301 9.41 2.95 7.98
N PRO A 302 8.72 4.10 8.17
CA PRO A 302 9.36 5.41 8.24
C PRO A 302 10.48 5.52 9.29
N ASP A 303 10.30 4.92 10.47
CA ASP A 303 11.30 4.93 11.55
C ASP A 303 12.53 4.12 11.19
N SER A 304 12.35 2.96 10.55
CA SER A 304 13.46 2.16 10.06
C SER A 304 14.30 2.92 9.04
N ALA A 305 13.64 3.65 8.11
CA ALA A 305 14.35 4.50 7.18
C ALA A 305 15.08 5.66 7.87
N ARG A 306 14.44 6.34 8.83
CA ARG A 306 15.09 7.39 9.63
C ARG A 306 16.31 6.88 10.40
N ALA A 307 16.24 5.67 10.95
CA ALA A 307 17.32 5.06 11.73
C ALA A 307 18.61 4.84 10.92
N THR A 308 18.54 4.84 9.59
CA THR A 308 19.71 4.80 8.71
C THR A 308 20.52 6.10 8.69
N GLY A 309 19.96 7.20 9.23
CA GLY A 309 20.54 8.54 9.11
C GLY A 309 20.47 9.14 7.70
N CYS A 310 19.79 8.46 6.77
CA CYS A 310 19.72 8.84 5.36
C CYS A 310 18.45 9.62 5.01
N VAL A 311 17.49 9.76 5.93
CA VAL A 311 16.30 10.58 5.70
C VAL A 311 16.67 12.06 5.88
N THR A 312 16.47 12.89 4.85
CA THR A 312 16.80 14.32 4.85
C THR A 312 15.68 15.23 5.33
N PHE A 313 14.44 14.77 5.26
CA PHE A 313 13.28 15.50 5.73
C PHE A 313 12.24 14.56 6.31
N SER A 314 11.57 15.01 7.37
CA SER A 314 10.41 14.32 7.92
C SER A 314 9.29 15.32 8.17
N GLY A 315 8.07 14.95 7.81
CA GLY A 315 6.87 15.74 8.05
C GLY A 315 5.61 14.89 7.99
N SER A 316 4.48 15.47 8.35
CA SER A 316 3.15 14.94 8.01
C SER A 316 2.96 14.84 6.49
N PRO A 317 1.95 14.09 5.99
CA PRO A 317 1.65 14.03 4.56
C PRO A 317 1.52 15.40 3.89
N LYS A 318 0.87 16.37 4.55
CA LYS A 318 0.74 17.75 4.06
C LYS A 318 2.05 18.51 4.05
N GLU A 319 2.91 18.33 5.05
CA GLU A 319 4.23 18.97 5.09
C GLU A 319 5.18 18.37 4.05
N LEU A 320 5.10 17.06 3.81
CA LEU A 320 5.80 16.39 2.72
C LEU A 320 5.38 16.94 1.36
N ALA A 321 4.06 17.13 1.14
CA ALA A 321 3.54 17.72 -0.09
C ALA A 321 4.04 19.17 -0.28
N ARG A 322 3.97 20.00 0.77
CA ARG A 322 4.52 21.37 0.74
C ARG A 322 6.01 21.38 0.43
N LYS A 323 6.77 20.51 1.08
CA LYS A 323 8.22 20.40 0.86
C LYS A 323 8.54 19.96 -0.57
N LEU A 324 7.71 19.09 -1.16
CA LEU A 324 7.84 18.69 -2.56
C LEU A 324 7.66 19.87 -3.51
N VAL A 325 6.64 20.70 -3.30
CA VAL A 325 6.40 21.90 -4.12
C VAL A 325 7.58 22.86 -4.08
N GLU A 326 8.14 23.09 -2.88
CA GLU A 326 9.33 23.92 -2.67
C GLU A 326 10.54 23.33 -3.41
N TYR A 327 10.80 22.04 -3.21
CA TYR A 327 11.90 21.32 -3.86
C TYR A 327 11.81 21.37 -5.39
N THR A 328 10.63 21.11 -5.95
CA THR A 328 10.42 21.18 -7.39
C THR A 328 10.67 22.60 -7.91
N SER A 329 10.20 23.63 -7.22
CA SER A 329 10.42 25.02 -7.65
C SER A 329 11.91 25.40 -7.68
N GLU A 330 12.67 24.99 -6.68
CA GLU A 330 14.13 25.19 -6.59
C GLU A 330 14.86 24.41 -7.70
N PHE A 331 14.53 23.13 -7.88
CA PHE A 331 15.14 22.24 -8.87
C PHE A 331 15.02 22.79 -10.30
N TYR A 332 13.84 23.27 -10.70
CA TYR A 332 13.63 23.82 -12.04
C TYR A 332 14.21 25.24 -12.19
N SER A 333 14.32 26.01 -11.11
CA SER A 333 14.99 27.31 -11.15
C SER A 333 16.50 27.17 -11.40
N GLU A 334 17.14 26.16 -10.80
CA GLU A 334 18.55 25.86 -11.03
C GLU A 334 18.79 25.22 -12.40
N SER A 335 17.89 24.37 -12.88
CA SER A 335 17.99 23.75 -14.21
C SER A 335 17.85 24.74 -15.36
N LEU A 336 17.19 25.89 -15.17
CA LEU A 336 17.08 26.94 -16.19
C LEU A 336 18.31 27.85 -16.25
N LEU A 337 19.22 27.76 -15.27
CA LEU A 337 20.44 28.58 -15.17
C LEU A 337 21.70 27.86 -15.69
N ASN A 338 21.62 26.56 -15.98
CA ASN A 338 22.69 25.71 -16.52
C ASN A 338 22.38 25.26 -17.96
#